data_AF-A0A345UB21-F1
#
_entry.id   AF-A0A345UB21-F1
#
_cell.length_a   1.000
_cell.length_b   1.000
_cell.length_c   1.000
_cell.angle_alpha   90.00
_cell.angle_beta   90.00
_cell.angle_gamma   90.00
#
_symmetry.space_group_name_H-M   'P 1'
#
loop_
_entity.id
_entity.type
_entity.pdbx_description
1 polymer ?
#
loop_
_entity_poly.entity_id
_entity_poly.type
_entity_poly.pdbx_seq_one_letter_code
_entity_poly.pdbx_strand_id
1 'polypeptide(L)'
;MIEADNFYALIIWKSFASLPNIKVRLLDFHFFLSIKMSSYFTEFTVDCLLKKLYIINLSNPRRVDKKNIRTMLSFFIKNQSDFIDFDFDPIINSSYNLISGIRIHRSKLLIL
;
A
#
# COMPACT_ATOMS: atom_id res chain seq x y z
N MET A 1 26.23 -18.85 -1.42
CA MET A 1 24.78 -18.86 -1.13
C MET A 1 24.55 -17.69 -0.21
N ILE A 2 23.97 -16.59 -0.69
CA ILE A 2 23.73 -15.43 0.17
C ILE A 2 22.58 -15.83 1.09
N GLU A 3 22.91 -16.25 2.31
CA GLU A 3 21.97 -16.35 3.41
C GLU A 3 21.48 -14.94 3.71
N ALA A 4 20.41 -14.59 3.01
CA ALA A 4 19.71 -13.36 3.13
C ALA A 4 18.82 -13.44 4.37
N ASP A 5 19.40 -13.16 5.54
CA ASP A 5 18.68 -12.58 6.70
C ASP A 5 18.18 -11.15 6.37
N ASN A 6 17.78 -10.94 5.12
CA ASN A 6 17.58 -9.64 4.50
C ASN A 6 16.11 -9.29 4.59
N PHE A 7 15.76 -8.59 5.67
CA PHE A 7 14.59 -7.71 5.77
C PHE A 7 14.61 -6.54 4.77
N TYR A 8 15.40 -6.62 3.70
CA TYR A 8 15.46 -5.58 2.69
C TYR A 8 14.16 -5.59 1.88
N ALA A 9 13.44 -4.48 1.94
CA ALA A 9 12.49 -4.12 0.91
C ALA A 9 13.25 -4.02 -0.43
N LEU A 10 13.23 -5.10 -1.22
CA LEU A 10 13.63 -5.05 -2.62
C LEU A 10 12.58 -4.23 -3.35
N ILE A 11 12.79 -2.92 -3.41
CA ILE A 11 11.99 -2.04 -4.24
C ILE A 11 12.47 -2.26 -5.67
N ILE A 12 11.58 -2.71 -6.54
CA ILE A 12 11.84 -2.75 -7.98
C ILE A 12 11.90 -1.30 -8.47
N TRP A 13 13.10 -0.71 -8.47
CA TRP A 13 13.31 0.72 -8.70
C TRP A 13 12.68 1.23 -10.00
N LYS A 14 12.70 0.40 -11.06
CA LYS A 14 12.06 0.72 -12.34
C LYS A 14 10.53 0.85 -12.19
N SER A 15 9.88 -0.07 -11.49
CA SER A 15 8.44 -0.01 -11.20
C SER A 15 8.13 1.22 -10.33
N PHE A 16 8.88 1.38 -9.23
CA PHE A 16 8.74 2.54 -8.34
C PHE A 16 8.90 3.89 -9.05
N ALA A 17 9.90 4.04 -9.92
CA ALA A 17 10.16 5.26 -10.66
C ALA A 17 9.06 5.57 -11.70
N SER A 18 8.39 4.54 -12.24
CA SER A 18 7.30 4.68 -13.20
C SER A 18 5.95 5.08 -12.58
N LEU A 19 5.84 5.08 -11.24
CA LEU A 19 4.60 5.43 -10.56
C LEU A 19 4.17 6.89 -10.82
N PRO A 20 2.87 7.13 -11.03
CA PRO A 20 2.36 8.33 -11.70
C PRO A 20 2.56 9.63 -10.92
N ASN A 21 2.69 9.57 -9.60
CA ASN A 21 2.93 10.76 -8.78
C ASN A 21 3.67 10.43 -7.47
N ILE A 22 4.19 11.47 -6.82
CA ILE A 22 4.96 11.35 -5.58
C ILE A 22 4.15 10.74 -4.42
N LYS A 23 2.85 10.98 -4.34
CA LYS A 23 2.01 10.45 -3.25
C LYS A 23 1.80 8.94 -3.38
N VAL A 24 1.60 8.45 -4.60
CA VAL A 24 1.52 7.01 -4.89
C VAL A 24 2.86 6.35 -4.58
N ARG A 25 3.98 6.96 -4.98
CA ARG A 25 5.33 6.50 -4.61
C ARG A 25 5.52 6.42 -3.09
N LEU A 26 5.13 7.45 -2.35
CA LEU A 26 5.26 7.45 -0.89
C LEU A 26 4.41 6.35 -0.23
N LEU A 27 3.21 6.09 -0.76
CA LEU A 27 2.34 5.03 -0.25
C LEU A 27 2.91 3.64 -0.58
N ASP A 28 3.42 3.44 -1.79
CA ASP A 28 4.12 2.21 -2.19
C ASP A 28 5.34 1.95 -1.30
N PHE A 29 6.18 2.97 -1.12
CA PHE A 29 7.34 2.92 -0.21
C PHE A 29 6.92 2.62 1.24
N HIS A 30 5.79 3.18 1.70
CA HIS A 30 5.25 2.90 3.03
C HIS A 30 4.88 1.43 3.19
N PHE A 31 4.31 0.79 2.17
CA PHE A 31 3.98 -0.64 2.18
C PHE A 31 5.25 -1.49 2.29
N PHE A 32 6.28 -1.17 1.51
CA PHE A 32 7.59 -1.82 1.60
C PHE A 32 8.21 -1.77 2.99
N LEU A 33 8.09 -0.64 3.69
CA LEU A 33 8.61 -0.50 5.05
C LEU A 33 7.72 -1.14 6.11
N SER A 34 6.40 -1.13 5.92
CA SER A 34 5.44 -1.51 6.97
C SER A 34 5.04 -2.98 6.94
N ILE A 35 5.18 -3.65 5.79
CA ILE A 35 4.68 -5.01 5.59
C ILE A 35 5.85 -5.97 5.62
N LYS A 36 5.83 -6.86 6.60
CA LYS A 36 6.76 -7.98 6.70
C LYS A 36 6.34 -9.07 5.73
N MET A 37 7.31 -9.78 5.18
CA MET A 37 7.08 -11.01 4.44
C MET A 37 6.46 -12.05 5.38
N SER A 38 5.25 -12.49 5.06
CA SER A 38 4.39 -13.29 5.93
C SER A 38 3.28 -13.92 5.09
N SER A 39 2.76 -15.07 5.51
CA SER A 39 1.56 -15.67 4.89
C SER A 39 0.25 -14.93 5.19
N TYR A 40 0.29 -13.93 6.07
CA TYR A 40 -0.88 -13.18 6.52
C TYR A 40 -0.94 -11.80 5.88
N PHE A 41 -2.16 -11.35 5.60
CA PHE A 41 -2.42 -9.98 5.17
C PHE A 41 -2.17 -8.99 6.31
N THR A 42 -1.59 -7.85 5.96
CA THR A 42 -1.54 -6.66 6.82
C THR A 42 -2.65 -5.70 6.39
N GLU A 43 -3.49 -5.29 7.33
CA GLU A 43 -4.63 -4.41 7.03
C GLU A 43 -4.30 -2.94 7.30
N PHE A 44 -4.73 -2.08 6.39
CA PHE A 44 -4.63 -0.63 6.53
C PHE A 44 -5.99 0.01 6.26
N THR A 45 -6.53 0.72 7.25
CA THR A 45 -7.71 1.57 7.03
C THR A 45 -7.30 2.88 6.37
N VAL A 46 -8.23 3.49 5.63
CA VAL A 46 -8.04 4.82 5.01
C VAL A 46 -7.64 5.85 6.06
N ASP A 47 -8.24 5.79 7.25
CA ASP A 47 -7.95 6.72 8.35
C ASP A 47 -6.56 6.49 8.97
N CYS A 48 -6.12 5.22 9.06
CA CYS A 48 -4.76 4.89 9.49
C CYS A 48 -3.71 5.40 8.50
N LEU A 49 -3.91 5.16 7.20
CA LEU A 49 -3.00 5.62 6.14
C LEU A 49 -2.90 7.14 6.10
N LEU A 50 -4.01 7.83 6.30
CA LEU A 50 -4.04 9.28 6.40
C LEU A 50 -3.15 9.80 7.52
N LYS A 51 -3.30 9.26 8.74
CA LYS A 51 -2.48 9.65 9.88
C LYS A 51 -1.00 9.37 9.69
N LYS A 52 -0.66 8.28 8.99
CA LYS A 52 0.74 7.89 8.75
C LYS A 52 1.41 8.69 7.63
N LEU A 53 0.71 8.95 6.53
CA LEU A 53 1.28 9.61 5.35
C LEU A 53 1.23 11.14 5.42
N TYR A 54 0.32 11.68 6.20
CA TYR A 54 0.18 13.11 6.34
C TYR A 54 0.57 13.51 7.76
N ILE A 55 1.55 14.41 7.89
CA ILE A 55 1.88 15.10 9.16
C ILE A 55 0.76 16.09 9.43
N ILE A 56 -0.42 15.59 9.76
CA ILE A 56 -1.52 16.45 10.11
C ILE A 56 -2.09 15.97 11.44
N ASN A 57 -2.04 16.88 12.42
CA ASN A 57 -2.89 16.86 13.60
C ASN A 57 -4.35 17.03 13.15
N LEU A 58 -4.97 16.00 12.57
CA LEU A 58 -6.38 16.02 12.22
C LEU A 58 -7.16 15.24 13.27
N SER A 59 -7.72 15.97 14.22
CA SER A 59 -8.91 15.56 14.97
C SER A 59 -10.11 15.30 14.04
N ASN A 60 -10.09 15.79 12.78
CA ASN A 60 -11.10 15.48 11.75
C ASN A 60 -10.52 15.48 10.33
N PRO A 61 -10.11 14.32 9.76
CA PRO A 61 -9.55 14.26 8.41
C PRO A 61 -10.53 14.80 7.37
N ARG A 62 -10.07 15.71 6.49
CA ARG A 62 -10.93 16.34 5.48
C ARG A 62 -11.41 15.27 4.51
N ARG A 63 -12.67 15.36 4.07
CA ARG A 63 -13.27 14.43 3.10
C ARG A 63 -12.42 14.27 1.83
N VAL A 64 -11.77 15.36 1.40
CA VAL A 64 -10.88 15.39 0.23
C VAL A 64 -9.65 14.50 0.43
N ASP A 65 -9.07 14.49 1.62
CA ASP A 65 -7.88 13.68 1.89
C ASP A 65 -8.22 12.18 1.93
N LYS A 66 -9.37 11.82 2.52
CA LYS A 66 -9.87 10.43 2.47
C LYS A 66 -10.15 10.02 1.03
N LYS A 67 -10.72 10.90 0.21
CA LYS A 67 -10.93 10.66 -1.22
C LYS A 67 -9.60 10.41 -1.93
N ASN A 68 -8.57 11.20 -1.65
CA ASN A 68 -7.24 11.04 -2.25
C ASN A 68 -6.61 9.68 -1.89
N ILE A 69 -6.64 9.27 -0.61
CA ILE A 69 -6.17 7.93 -0.22
C ILE A 69 -6.94 6.85 -0.99
N ARG A 70 -8.29 6.92 -1.02
CA ARG A 70 -9.10 5.92 -1.74
C ARG A 70 -8.74 5.83 -3.21
N THR A 71 -8.52 6.96 -3.89
CA THR A 71 -8.08 6.98 -5.28
C THR A 71 -6.73 6.28 -5.45
N MET A 72 -5.78 6.49 -4.54
CA MET A 72 -4.50 5.79 -4.58
C MET A 72 -4.66 4.29 -4.30
N LEU A 73 -5.48 3.89 -3.34
CA LEU A 73 -5.78 2.47 -3.10
C LEU A 73 -6.41 1.81 -4.32
N SER A 74 -7.38 2.48 -4.96
CA SER A 74 -7.98 2.01 -6.20
C SER A 74 -6.95 1.87 -7.33
N PHE A 75 -5.92 2.71 -7.36
CA PHE A 75 -4.84 2.60 -8.34
C PHE A 75 -4.04 1.30 -8.14
N PHE A 76 -3.63 0.98 -6.91
CA PHE A 76 -2.90 -0.28 -6.63
C PHE A 76 -3.75 -1.51 -7.00
N ILE A 77 -5.01 -1.53 -6.59
CA ILE A 77 -5.93 -2.65 -6.87
C ILE A 77 -6.13 -2.84 -8.38
N LYS A 78 -6.29 -1.74 -9.14
CA LYS A 78 -6.50 -1.81 -10.59
C LYS A 78 -5.25 -2.22 -11.37
N ASN A 79 -4.07 -1.93 -10.85
CA ASN A 79 -2.79 -2.22 -11.50
C ASN A 79 -2.03 -3.33 -10.76
N GLN A 80 -2.75 -4.28 -10.15
CA GLN A 80 -2.21 -5.39 -9.35
C GLN A 80 -1.06 -6.14 -10.06
N SER A 81 -1.15 -6.31 -11.38
CA SER A 81 -0.12 -6.98 -12.19
C SER A 81 1.25 -6.32 -12.16
N ASP A 82 1.31 -5.02 -11.85
CA ASP A 82 2.53 -4.22 -11.90
C ASP A 82 3.32 -4.28 -10.59
N PHE A 83 2.72 -4.85 -9.54
CA PHE A 83 3.26 -4.94 -8.18
C PHE A 83 3.53 -6.40 -7.79
N ILE A 84 4.65 -6.95 -8.25
CA ILE A 84 5.01 -8.36 -8.07
C ILE A 84 5.21 -8.72 -6.59
N ASP A 85 5.59 -7.74 -5.76
CA ASP A 85 5.86 -7.95 -4.33
C ASP A 85 4.60 -8.03 -3.46
N PHE A 86 3.45 -7.54 -3.95
CA PHE A 86 2.27 -7.31 -3.12
C PHE A 86 0.99 -7.81 -3.75
N ASP A 87 0.18 -8.51 -2.97
CA ASP A 87 -1.21 -8.78 -3.29
C ASP A 87 -2.11 -7.78 -2.56
N PHE A 88 -2.95 -7.07 -3.31
CA PHE A 88 -3.85 -6.04 -2.80
C PHE A 88 -5.31 -6.51 -2.83
N ASP A 89 -5.98 -6.41 -1.70
CA ASP A 89 -7.40 -6.76 -1.58
C ASP A 89 -8.19 -5.62 -0.90
N PRO A 90 -9.19 -5.02 -1.58
CA PRO A 90 -9.96 -3.93 -1.01
C PRO A 90 -10.80 -4.35 0.20
N ILE A 91 -10.81 -3.52 1.23
CA ILE A 91 -11.83 -3.58 2.28
C ILE A 91 -12.92 -2.57 1.89
N ILE A 92 -14.13 -3.07 1.61
CA ILE A 92 -15.27 -2.26 1.20
C ILE A 92 -16.19 -2.01 2.40
N ASN A 93 -16.53 -0.76 2.66
CA ASN A 93 -17.62 -0.40 3.55
C ASN A 93 -18.95 -0.57 2.79
N SER A 94 -19.72 -1.59 3.18
CA SER A 94 -20.99 -1.95 2.56
C SER A 94 -22.04 -0.84 2.64
N SER A 95 -22.02 -0.02 3.70
CA SER A 95 -23.01 1.05 3.88
C SER A 95 -22.87 2.20 2.88
N TYR A 96 -21.66 2.42 2.35
CA TYR A 96 -21.38 3.54 1.44
C TYR A 96 -20.85 3.08 0.07
N ASN A 97 -20.62 1.78 -0.11
CA ASN A 97 -19.94 1.20 -1.27
C ASN A 97 -18.61 1.91 -1.59
N LEU A 98 -17.83 2.17 -0.53
CA LEU A 98 -16.54 2.86 -0.62
C LEU A 98 -15.45 1.99 -0.03
N ILE A 99 -14.24 2.12 -0.58
CA ILE A 99 -13.03 1.55 0.02
C ILE A 99 -12.84 2.18 1.42
N SER A 100 -12.90 1.35 2.45
CA SER A 100 -12.58 1.72 3.85
C SER A 100 -11.13 1.39 4.21
N GLY A 101 -10.49 0.52 3.45
CA GLY A 101 -9.11 0.12 3.66
C GLY A 101 -8.61 -0.85 2.59
N ILE A 102 -7.45 -1.42 2.84
CA ILE A 102 -6.80 -2.38 1.97
C ILE A 102 -6.13 -3.45 2.84
N ARG A 103 -6.23 -4.70 2.41
CA ARG A 103 -5.43 -5.81 2.92
C ARG A 103 -4.29 -6.00 1.95
N ILE A 104 -3.07 -6.07 2.47
CA ILE A 104 -1.88 -6.20 1.66
C ILE A 104 -1.07 -7.39 2.16
N HIS A 105 -0.82 -8.33 1.29
CA HIS A 105 0.04 -9.47 1.56
C HIS A 105 1.33 -9.30 0.76
N ARG A 106 2.47 -9.59 1.40
CA ARG A 106 3.78 -9.52 0.74
C ARG A 106 4.30 -10.93 0.56
N SER A 107 4.23 -11.42 -0.68
CA SER A 107 4.65 -12.76 -1.05
C SER A 107 6.18 -12.84 -1.16
N LYS A 108 6.75 -14.04 -0.95
CA LYS A 108 8.13 -14.32 -1.36
C LYS A 108 8.20 -14.18 -2.86
N LEU A 109 8.98 -13.20 -3.34
CA LEU A 109 9.46 -13.14 -4.72
C LEU A 109 10.03 -14.52 -5.06
N LEU A 110 9.25 -15.32 -5.79
CA LEU A 110 9.77 -16.45 -6.54
C LEU A 110 10.50 -15.81 -7.71
N ILE A 111 11.79 -15.51 -7.50
CA ILE A 111 12.70 -15.29 -8.62
C ILE A 111 12.78 -16.64 -9.33
N LEU A 112 11.97 -16.81 -10.38
CA LEU A 112 12.06 -17.93 -11.32
C LEU A 112 13.23 -17.68 -12.28
#